data_AF-A0A6G4DTF2-F1
#
_entry.id   AF-A0A6G4DTF2-F1
#
_cell.length_a   1.000
_cell.length_b   1.000
_cell.length_c   1.000
_cell.angle_alpha   90.00
_cell.angle_beta   90.00
_cell.angle_gamma   90.00
#
_symmetry.space_group_name_H-M   'P 1'
#
loop_
_entity.id
_entity.type
_entity.pdbx_description
1 polymer ?
#
loop_
_entity_poly.entity_id
_entity_poly.type
_entity_poly.pdbx_seq_one_letter_code
_entity_poly.pdbx_strand_id
1 'polypeptide(L)'
;MNKLTFENYKLSDEILKSLGKLGYKNPSEVQKQVIPLILKDKDIIVKSETGSGKTAAFSIPVCEKLELEEKDPQVLVLTPTRELALQIKEEISSIALYKRLRCTAIFGKQPMSLQKRELKQRVHLVVGTPGRTLDHIERENLDLKKIKYFVLDEADEMLNMGFIDQVEAVIKRLPKNRVTMLFSATIPEKIENLCKKYMNNPQNININPENITTDTINQCYYEVEDKDKFSLLQKIIYKEVVDNSIIFCNTREKVDEVLKNMKKKGLNAVGLHGGMEQKDRLETMKKFKEGEFQFLVCTDVAARGIHIENISHVINYEMPYEKESYVHRIGRTGRAGKEGVAITFIEPNKVRFLRDIEDYIEKEIPKRKEPSLEEVAKGKKIFEENIKNRIKTKVPKNNKRQKDITKIYISAGRKKKIRSGDIVGAITSIEGINVDNIGIIDIQDNHSYVDILEGKGNIVLKASEDMKIKGKKVRMQRAVK
;
A
#
# COMPACT_ATOMS: atom_id res chain seq x y z
N MET A 1 27.23 -15.71 -12.02
CA MET A 1 26.98 -14.27 -11.78
C MET A 1 26.48 -14.10 -10.36
N ASN A 2 27.21 -13.38 -9.50
CA ASN A 2 26.77 -13.12 -8.13
C ASN A 2 25.46 -12.32 -8.17
N LYS A 3 24.39 -12.89 -7.62
CA LYS A 3 23.07 -12.27 -7.56
C LYS A 3 23.16 -11.06 -6.64
N LEU A 4 22.87 -9.85 -7.15
CA LEU A 4 22.91 -8.62 -6.36
C LEU A 4 21.91 -8.72 -5.19
N THR A 5 22.36 -8.46 -3.97
CA THR A 5 21.55 -8.48 -2.74
C THR A 5 21.47 -7.09 -2.11
N PHE A 6 20.59 -6.92 -1.11
CA PHE A 6 20.49 -5.64 -0.40
C PHE A 6 21.75 -5.27 0.40
N GLU A 7 22.55 -6.27 0.80
CA GLU A 7 23.82 -6.07 1.51
C GLU A 7 24.84 -5.30 0.66
N ASN A 8 24.72 -5.36 -0.68
CA ASN A 8 25.61 -4.64 -1.59
C ASN A 8 25.43 -3.11 -1.56
N TYR A 9 24.34 -2.59 -0.98
CA TYR A 9 24.10 -1.14 -0.90
C TYR A 9 24.69 -0.47 0.35
N LYS A 10 25.41 -1.21 1.21
CA LYS A 10 26.00 -0.68 2.46
C LYS A 10 24.96 -0.02 3.38
N LEU A 11 23.78 -0.63 3.50
CA LEU A 11 22.70 -0.19 4.39
C LEU A 11 23.06 -0.54 5.84
N SER A 12 22.46 0.17 6.81
CA SER A 12 22.65 -0.12 8.22
C SER A 12 22.05 -1.48 8.62
N ASP A 13 22.57 -2.08 9.70
CA ASP A 13 22.09 -3.36 10.21
C ASP A 13 20.60 -3.30 10.60
N GLU A 14 20.11 -2.15 11.08
CA GLU A 14 18.70 -1.95 11.39
C GLU A 14 17.82 -2.05 10.14
N ILE A 15 18.24 -1.44 9.02
CA ILE A 15 17.51 -1.52 7.76
C ILE A 15 17.56 -2.94 7.20
N LEU A 16 18.74 -3.57 7.17
CA LEU A 16 18.90 -4.95 6.71
C LEU A 16 18.06 -5.94 7.54
N LYS A 17 18.01 -5.75 8.86
CA LYS A 17 17.15 -6.53 9.76
C LYS A 17 15.67 -6.36 9.45
N SER A 18 15.21 -5.12 9.22
CA SER A 18 13.83 -4.85 8.78
C SER A 18 13.51 -5.59 7.47
N LEU A 19 14.41 -5.48 6.47
CA LEU A 19 14.23 -6.10 5.16
C LEU A 19 14.16 -7.63 5.24
N GLY A 20 15.06 -8.25 6.02
CA GLY A 20 15.05 -9.70 6.25
C GLY A 20 13.74 -10.19 6.88
N LYS A 21 13.22 -9.47 7.89
CA LYS A 21 11.92 -9.79 8.53
C LYS A 21 10.74 -9.58 7.60
N LEU A 22 10.83 -8.65 6.66
CA LEU A 22 9.80 -8.39 5.65
C LEU A 22 9.83 -9.40 4.50
N GLY A 23 10.90 -10.18 4.37
CA GLY A 23 11.07 -11.18 3.33
C GLY A 23 11.72 -10.64 2.04
N TYR A 24 12.32 -9.45 2.09
CA TYR A 24 13.08 -8.89 0.97
C TYR A 24 14.38 -9.68 0.79
N LYS A 25 14.41 -10.58 -0.19
CA LYS A 25 15.60 -11.40 -0.51
C LYS A 25 16.52 -10.72 -1.51
N ASN A 26 15.97 -10.25 -2.63
CA ASN A 26 16.71 -9.60 -3.71
C ASN A 26 15.97 -8.33 -4.13
N PRO A 27 16.69 -7.26 -4.52
CA PRO A 27 16.07 -6.05 -5.04
C PRO A 27 15.40 -6.29 -6.40
N SER A 28 14.22 -5.71 -6.62
CA SER A 28 13.57 -5.64 -7.93
C SER A 28 14.33 -4.72 -8.89
N GLU A 29 14.03 -4.76 -10.20
CA GLU A 29 14.72 -3.93 -11.19
C GLU A 29 14.62 -2.42 -10.88
N VAL A 30 13.43 -1.94 -10.50
CA VAL A 30 13.28 -0.54 -10.07
C VAL A 30 14.12 -0.23 -8.84
N GLN A 31 14.20 -1.15 -7.86
CA GLN A 31 15.01 -0.97 -6.65
C GLN A 31 16.51 -0.94 -6.98
N LYS A 32 16.98 -1.78 -7.91
CA LYS A 32 18.39 -1.80 -8.34
C LYS A 32 18.84 -0.48 -8.94
N GLN A 33 17.99 0.16 -9.72
CA GLN A 33 18.33 1.42 -10.38
C GLN A 33 18.13 2.62 -9.46
N VAL A 34 17.07 2.62 -8.65
CA VAL A 34 16.67 3.77 -7.83
C VAL A 34 17.51 3.91 -6.55
N ILE A 35 17.77 2.82 -5.82
CA ILE A 35 18.41 2.87 -4.49
C ILE A 35 19.78 3.59 -4.56
N PRO A 36 20.70 3.25 -5.48
CA PRO A 36 22.01 3.90 -5.55
C PRO A 36 21.95 5.41 -5.84
N LEU A 37 20.95 5.85 -6.59
CA LEU A 37 20.79 7.26 -6.98
C LEU A 37 20.30 8.11 -5.81
N ILE A 38 19.34 7.59 -5.04
CA ILE A 38 18.84 8.27 -3.84
C ILE A 38 19.93 8.33 -2.76
N LEU A 39 20.71 7.26 -2.58
CA LEU A 39 21.85 7.29 -1.64
C LEU A 39 22.85 8.41 -1.97
N LYS A 40 22.97 8.78 -3.26
CA LYS A 40 23.81 9.87 -3.77
C LYS A 40 23.09 11.24 -3.86
N ASP A 41 21.90 11.39 -3.28
CA ASP A 41 21.10 12.62 -3.32
C ASP A 41 20.82 13.16 -4.73
N LYS A 42 20.50 12.26 -5.67
CA LYS A 42 20.06 12.66 -7.01
C LYS A 42 18.55 12.74 -7.10
N ASP A 43 18.07 13.80 -7.73
CA ASP A 43 16.68 13.88 -8.19
C ASP A 43 16.43 12.80 -9.24
N ILE A 44 15.25 12.20 -9.21
CA ILE A 44 14.88 11.10 -10.12
C ILE A 44 13.46 11.24 -10.64
N ILE A 45 13.27 10.87 -11.90
CA ILE A 45 11.96 10.67 -12.51
C ILE A 45 11.89 9.21 -12.93
N VAL A 46 10.96 8.47 -12.34
CA VAL A 46 10.84 7.03 -12.52
C VAL A 46 9.51 6.71 -13.20
N LYS A 47 9.60 6.27 -14.45
CA LYS A 47 8.46 5.70 -15.18
C LYS A 47 8.39 4.22 -14.89
N SER A 48 7.41 3.80 -14.09
CA SER A 48 7.19 2.39 -13.73
C SER A 48 5.78 2.10 -13.23
N GLU A 49 5.28 0.90 -13.51
CA GLU A 49 3.94 0.46 -13.14
C GLU A 49 3.78 0.18 -11.63
N THR A 50 2.52 0.14 -11.17
CA THR A 50 2.20 -0.23 -9.79
C THR A 50 2.61 -1.67 -9.47
N GLY A 51 3.09 -1.93 -8.24
CA GLY A 51 3.51 -3.27 -7.83
C GLY A 51 4.93 -3.69 -8.23
N SER A 52 5.70 -2.82 -8.90
CA SER A 52 7.12 -3.03 -9.23
C SER A 52 8.07 -2.93 -8.02
N GLY A 53 7.57 -2.47 -6.86
CA GLY A 53 8.36 -2.24 -5.64
C GLY A 53 8.86 -0.80 -5.48
N LYS A 54 8.21 0.18 -6.11
CA LYS A 54 8.52 1.63 -6.03
C LYS A 54 8.62 2.14 -4.60
N THR A 55 7.66 1.77 -3.74
CA THR A 55 7.60 2.27 -2.36
C THR A 55 8.86 1.89 -1.59
N ALA A 56 9.24 0.62 -1.56
CA ALA A 56 10.53 0.19 -1.03
C ALA A 56 11.73 0.83 -1.74
N ALA A 57 11.67 1.05 -3.06
CA ALA A 57 12.77 1.63 -3.84
C ALA A 57 13.17 3.02 -3.33
N PHE A 58 12.22 3.89 -2.97
CA PHE A 58 12.55 5.15 -2.32
C PHE A 58 12.64 5.05 -0.80
N SER A 59 11.82 4.23 -0.15
CA SER A 59 11.72 4.20 1.31
C SER A 59 12.98 3.66 1.97
N ILE A 60 13.63 2.67 1.38
CA ILE A 60 14.87 2.07 1.90
C ILE A 60 16.00 3.12 2.01
N PRO A 61 16.45 3.76 0.92
CA PRO A 61 17.55 4.72 0.98
C PRO A 61 17.16 6.00 1.72
N VAL A 62 15.89 6.41 1.68
CA VAL A 62 15.43 7.56 2.47
C VAL A 62 15.54 7.25 3.96
N CYS A 63 15.00 6.11 4.43
CA CYS A 63 15.11 5.72 5.84
C CYS A 63 16.57 5.52 6.28
N GLU A 64 17.43 5.01 5.39
CA GLU A 64 18.87 4.92 5.63
C GLU A 64 19.51 6.29 5.94
N LYS A 65 19.02 7.37 5.35
CA LYS A 65 19.63 8.69 5.50
C LYS A 65 18.99 9.58 6.57
N LEU A 66 17.89 9.16 7.18
CA LEU A 66 17.21 9.99 8.18
C LEU A 66 17.89 9.98 9.54
N GLU A 67 17.89 11.15 10.16
CA GLU A 67 18.38 11.36 11.52
C GLU A 67 17.24 11.11 12.53
N LEU A 68 17.45 10.20 13.48
CA LEU A 68 16.45 9.84 14.51
C LEU A 68 16.19 10.98 15.52
N GLU A 69 17.19 11.85 15.74
CA GLU A 69 17.08 12.89 16.76
C GLU A 69 16.31 14.13 16.30
N GLU A 70 16.24 14.35 15.00
CA GLU A 70 15.43 15.41 14.40
C GLU A 70 13.95 15.14 14.68
N LYS A 71 13.28 16.13 15.28
CA LYS A 71 11.89 16.01 15.73
C LYS A 71 10.91 16.30 14.62
N ASP A 72 11.31 17.17 13.70
CA ASP A 72 10.48 17.64 12.61
C ASP A 72 10.57 16.70 11.40
N PRO A 73 9.53 16.67 10.54
CA PRO A 73 9.54 15.84 9.35
C PRO A 73 10.71 16.16 8.42
N GLN A 74 11.41 15.11 7.99
CA GLN A 74 12.49 15.15 7.01
C GLN A 74 12.06 14.68 5.63
N VAL A 75 10.90 14.02 5.54
CA VAL A 75 10.36 13.45 4.30
C VAL A 75 8.90 13.81 4.16
N LEU A 76 8.52 14.26 2.97
CA LEU A 76 7.13 14.41 2.57
C LEU A 76 6.87 13.58 1.31
N VAL A 77 5.87 12.70 1.39
CA VAL A 77 5.36 11.92 0.26
C VAL A 77 3.96 12.41 -0.06
N LEU A 78 3.71 12.83 -1.29
CA LEU A 78 2.36 13.06 -1.80
C LEU A 78 1.93 11.90 -2.69
N THR A 79 0.65 11.54 -2.53
CA THR A 79 0.02 10.42 -3.24
C THR A 79 -1.46 10.73 -3.46
N PRO A 80 -2.09 10.26 -4.56
CA PRO A 80 -3.44 10.70 -4.95
C PRO A 80 -4.55 10.30 -3.99
N THR A 81 -4.43 9.15 -3.31
CA THR A 81 -5.54 8.55 -2.56
C THR A 81 -5.21 8.30 -1.10
N ARG A 82 -6.25 8.22 -0.27
CA ARG A 82 -6.13 7.97 1.18
C ARG A 82 -5.63 6.56 1.45
N GLU A 83 -6.12 5.62 0.64
CA GLU A 83 -5.79 4.20 0.70
C GLU A 83 -4.31 3.98 0.37
N LEU A 84 -3.81 4.65 -0.66
CA LEU A 84 -2.39 4.58 -1.02
C LEU A 84 -1.51 5.27 0.03
N ALA A 85 -1.94 6.41 0.59
CA ALA A 85 -1.23 7.06 1.70
C ALA A 85 -1.05 6.14 2.91
N LEU A 86 -2.10 5.38 3.27
CA LEU A 86 -2.03 4.41 4.36
C LEU A 86 -1.09 3.25 4.02
N GLN A 87 -1.11 2.74 2.78
CA GLN A 87 -0.23 1.65 2.36
C GLN A 87 1.24 2.05 2.37
N ILE A 88 1.56 3.21 1.79
CA ILE A 88 2.91 3.75 1.81
C ILE A 88 3.37 3.95 3.26
N LYS A 89 2.51 4.50 4.12
CA LYS A 89 2.82 4.66 5.54
C LYS A 89 3.09 3.33 6.24
N GLU A 90 2.32 2.29 5.96
CA GLU A 90 2.52 0.95 6.53
C GLU A 90 3.84 0.32 6.09
N GLU A 91 4.17 0.44 4.81
CA GLU A 91 5.41 -0.07 4.24
C GLU A 91 6.64 0.67 4.77
N ILE A 92 6.61 2.01 4.78
CA ILE A 92 7.65 2.85 5.38
C ILE A 92 7.83 2.50 6.86
N SER A 93 6.73 2.40 7.62
CA SER A 93 6.81 2.09 9.06
C SER A 93 7.44 0.73 9.32
N SER A 94 7.24 -0.22 8.41
CA SER A 94 7.82 -1.56 8.50
C SER A 94 9.31 -1.56 8.18
N ILE A 95 9.73 -0.83 7.14
CA ILE A 95 11.14 -0.67 6.76
C ILE A 95 11.90 0.09 7.87
N ALA A 96 11.28 1.12 8.43
CA ALA A 96 11.86 1.99 9.45
C ALA A 96 11.83 1.42 10.87
N LEU A 97 11.26 0.23 11.08
CA LEU A 97 10.93 -0.29 12.41
C LEU A 97 12.12 -0.30 13.37
N TYR A 98 13.23 -0.95 12.99
CA TYR A 98 14.42 -1.06 13.85
C TYR A 98 15.21 0.24 13.94
N LYS A 99 15.07 1.13 12.96
CA LYS A 99 15.62 2.49 13.01
C LYS A 99 14.76 3.45 13.84
N ARG A 100 13.59 2.99 14.30
CA ARG A 100 12.63 3.73 15.14
C ARG A 100 12.13 5.03 14.51
N LEU A 101 12.14 5.13 13.18
CA LEU A 101 11.59 6.31 12.52
C LEU A 101 10.06 6.22 12.49
N ARG A 102 9.42 7.33 12.84
CA ARG A 102 7.96 7.47 12.86
C ARG A 102 7.44 8.05 11.55
N CYS A 103 6.49 7.35 10.94
CA CYS A 103 5.76 7.78 9.76
C CYS A 103 4.27 8.00 10.07
N THR A 104 3.73 9.14 9.63
CA THR A 104 2.32 9.52 9.81
C THR A 104 1.66 9.73 8.45
N ALA A 105 0.39 9.32 8.32
CA ALA A 105 -0.42 9.58 7.13
C ALA A 105 -1.44 10.72 7.39
N ILE A 106 -1.50 11.70 6.50
CA ILE A 106 -2.46 12.82 6.57
C ILE A 106 -3.33 12.88 5.32
N PHE A 107 -4.65 12.83 5.50
CA PHE A 107 -5.59 12.84 4.39
C PHE A 107 -6.97 13.37 4.81
N GLY A 108 -7.79 13.79 3.83
CA GLY A 108 -9.12 14.39 4.07
C GLY A 108 -10.09 13.43 4.78
N LYS A 109 -11.29 13.89 5.14
CA LYS A 109 -12.37 13.13 5.82
C LYS A 109 -12.00 12.39 7.12
N GLN A 110 -10.86 12.71 7.75
CA GLN A 110 -10.54 12.33 9.13
C GLN A 110 -10.41 13.62 9.95
N PRO A 111 -10.81 13.62 11.25
CA PRO A 111 -10.74 14.81 12.07
C PRO A 111 -9.34 15.46 12.08
N MET A 112 -9.29 16.77 11.79
CA MET A 112 -8.07 17.58 11.79
C MET A 112 -7.36 17.56 13.15
N SER A 113 -8.14 17.56 14.23
CA SER A 113 -7.64 17.51 15.60
C SER A 113 -6.78 16.27 15.88
N LEU A 114 -7.14 15.11 15.31
CA LEU A 114 -6.38 13.86 15.48
C LEU A 114 -5.04 13.93 14.77
N GLN A 115 -5.04 14.35 13.49
CA GLN A 115 -3.82 14.49 12.70
C GLN A 115 -2.89 15.57 13.30
N LYS A 116 -3.45 16.69 13.77
CA LYS A 116 -2.71 17.74 14.48
C LYS A 116 -2.02 17.19 15.74
N ARG A 117 -2.72 16.38 16.55
CA ARG A 117 -2.14 15.76 17.75
C ARG A 117 -1.00 14.81 17.40
N GLU A 118 -1.13 14.09 16.29
CA GLU A 118 -0.10 13.16 15.81
C GLU A 118 1.14 13.89 15.29
N LEU A 119 0.95 14.96 14.50
CA LEU A 119 2.04 15.81 13.99
C LEU A 119 2.77 16.60 15.09
N LYS A 120 2.15 16.82 16.26
CA LYS A 120 2.82 17.39 17.44
C LYS A 120 3.82 16.43 18.10
N GLN A 121 3.77 15.15 17.78
CA GLN A 121 4.78 14.19 18.24
C GLN A 121 6.00 14.22 17.31
N ARG A 122 7.11 13.57 17.71
CA ARG A 122 8.28 13.39 16.83
C ARG A 122 7.86 12.54 15.62
N VAL A 123 7.77 13.15 14.45
CA VAL A 123 7.40 12.52 13.17
C VAL A 123 8.52 12.80 12.18
N HIS A 124 9.07 11.76 11.55
CA HIS A 124 10.22 11.91 10.64
C HIS A 124 9.76 11.87 9.17
N LEU A 125 8.67 11.13 8.89
CA LEU A 125 8.09 11.01 7.55
C LEU A 125 6.60 11.33 7.60
N VAL A 126 6.14 12.12 6.64
CA VAL A 126 4.72 12.40 6.42
C VAL A 126 4.34 11.90 5.03
N VAL A 127 3.28 11.11 4.96
CA VAL A 127 2.64 10.70 3.71
C VAL A 127 1.27 11.36 3.66
N GLY A 128 0.88 11.97 2.55
CA GLY A 128 -0.44 12.58 2.50
C GLY A 128 -1.01 12.84 1.12
N THR A 129 -2.31 13.10 1.11
CA THR A 129 -3.01 13.55 -0.11
C THR A 129 -2.81 15.06 -0.30
N PRO A 130 -2.60 15.57 -1.53
CA PRO A 130 -2.23 16.97 -1.79
C PRO A 130 -3.08 18.01 -1.04
N GLY A 131 -4.40 17.93 -1.15
CA GLY A 131 -5.30 18.90 -0.51
C GLY A 131 -5.18 18.94 1.02
N ARG A 132 -5.14 17.78 1.68
CA ARG A 132 -5.01 17.74 3.15
C ARG A 132 -3.62 18.17 3.62
N THR A 133 -2.58 17.80 2.89
CA THR A 133 -1.23 18.25 3.20
C THR A 133 -1.16 19.77 3.14
N LEU A 134 -1.74 20.37 2.11
CA LEU A 134 -1.84 21.83 1.97
C LEU A 134 -2.59 22.47 3.15
N ASP A 135 -3.75 21.93 3.55
CA ASP A 135 -4.50 22.42 4.73
C ASP A 135 -3.64 22.42 6.01
N HIS A 136 -2.83 21.39 6.22
CA HIS A 136 -1.97 21.28 7.39
C HIS A 136 -0.84 22.31 7.38
N ILE A 137 -0.28 22.59 6.20
CA ILE A 137 0.76 23.60 6.01
C ILE A 137 0.19 24.99 6.26
N GLU A 138 -0.96 25.31 5.67
CA GLU A 138 -1.61 26.64 5.79
C GLU A 138 -2.06 26.96 7.21
N ARG A 139 -2.40 25.93 7.99
CA ARG A 139 -2.78 26.07 9.40
C ARG A 139 -1.59 25.90 10.36
N GLU A 140 -0.36 25.91 9.84
CA GLU A 140 0.88 25.77 10.62
C GLU A 140 0.92 24.52 11.52
N ASN A 141 0.22 23.45 11.10
CA ASN A 141 0.23 22.17 11.80
C ASN A 141 1.37 21.25 11.34
N LEU A 142 1.98 21.55 10.19
CA LEU A 142 3.08 20.81 9.60
C LEU A 142 4.22 21.78 9.24
N ASP A 143 5.34 21.68 9.95
CA ASP A 143 6.57 22.43 9.61
C ASP A 143 7.35 21.66 8.52
N LEU A 144 7.73 22.37 7.45
CA LEU A 144 8.42 21.84 6.29
C LEU A 144 9.92 22.18 6.27
N LYS A 145 10.43 22.98 7.20
CA LYS A 145 11.81 23.52 7.17
C LYS A 145 12.88 22.44 7.12
N LYS A 146 12.59 21.27 7.68
CA LYS A 146 13.53 20.13 7.78
C LYS A 146 13.36 19.10 6.68
N ILE A 147 12.44 19.30 5.74
CA ILE A 147 12.23 18.37 4.62
C ILE A 147 13.47 18.35 3.73
N LYS A 148 14.13 17.19 3.69
CA LYS A 148 15.30 16.88 2.84
C LYS A 148 14.90 16.06 1.60
N TYR A 149 13.80 15.29 1.70
CA TYR A 149 13.33 14.43 0.62
C TYR A 149 11.84 14.67 0.34
N PHE A 150 11.52 14.87 -0.92
CA PHE A 150 10.15 15.03 -1.40
C PHE A 150 9.83 13.99 -2.46
N VAL A 151 8.71 13.29 -2.31
CA VAL A 151 8.29 12.23 -3.22
C VAL A 151 6.89 12.54 -3.76
N LEU A 152 6.74 12.47 -5.08
CA LEU A 152 5.46 12.45 -5.78
C LEU A 152 5.22 11.04 -6.30
N ASP A 153 4.28 10.32 -5.71
CA ASP A 153 3.89 8.96 -6.14
C ASP A 153 2.55 8.97 -6.87
N GLU A 154 2.47 8.24 -7.98
CA GLU A 154 1.33 8.25 -8.93
C GLU A 154 0.96 9.68 -9.38
N ALA A 155 1.97 10.38 -9.95
CA ALA A 155 1.84 11.79 -10.34
C ALA A 155 0.83 12.03 -11.48
N ASP A 156 0.76 11.10 -12.44
CA ASP A 156 -0.27 11.08 -13.49
C ASP A 156 -1.69 10.96 -12.93
N GLU A 157 -1.89 10.11 -11.92
CA GLU A 157 -3.19 10.00 -11.24
C GLU A 157 -3.54 11.30 -10.49
N MET A 158 -2.57 11.95 -9.83
CA MET A 158 -2.79 13.27 -9.24
C MET A 158 -3.19 14.31 -10.30
N LEU A 159 -2.66 14.22 -11.52
CA LEU A 159 -3.09 15.05 -12.64
C LEU A 159 -4.53 14.77 -13.05
N ASN A 160 -4.89 13.50 -13.24
CA ASN A 160 -6.23 13.10 -13.65
C ASN A 160 -7.30 13.48 -12.60
N MET A 161 -6.93 13.52 -11.33
CA MET A 161 -7.80 13.95 -10.23
C MET A 161 -7.86 15.49 -10.05
N GLY A 162 -7.13 16.26 -10.87
CA GLY A 162 -7.10 17.71 -10.79
C GLY A 162 -6.33 18.26 -9.58
N PHE A 163 -5.37 17.51 -9.03
CA PHE A 163 -4.62 17.90 -7.84
C PHE A 163 -3.32 18.68 -8.12
N ILE A 164 -2.99 18.97 -9.37
CA ILE A 164 -1.69 19.57 -9.74
C ILE A 164 -1.48 20.95 -9.13
N ASP A 165 -2.53 21.78 -9.06
CA ASP A 165 -2.40 23.11 -8.46
C ASP A 165 -2.09 23.01 -6.96
N GLN A 166 -2.73 22.06 -6.24
CA GLN A 166 -2.42 21.79 -4.84
C GLN A 166 -1.01 21.21 -4.68
N VAL A 167 -0.58 20.32 -5.56
CA VAL A 167 0.79 19.78 -5.57
C VAL A 167 1.81 20.90 -5.75
N GLU A 168 1.62 21.77 -6.74
CA GLU A 168 2.51 22.92 -6.98
C GLU A 168 2.51 23.88 -5.77
N ALA A 169 1.35 24.11 -5.15
CA ALA A 169 1.24 24.94 -3.95
C ALA A 169 2.00 24.36 -2.74
N VAL A 170 2.05 23.03 -2.60
CA VAL A 170 2.88 22.36 -1.60
C VAL A 170 4.36 22.54 -1.93
N ILE A 171 4.76 22.28 -3.19
CA ILE A 171 6.17 22.38 -3.63
C ILE A 171 6.74 23.78 -3.40
N LYS A 172 5.96 24.83 -3.66
CA LYS A 172 6.35 26.23 -3.43
C LYS A 172 6.71 26.54 -1.97
N ARG A 173 6.22 25.75 -1.01
CA ARG A 173 6.48 25.91 0.42
C ARG A 173 7.60 25.00 0.95
N LEU A 174 8.14 24.12 0.11
CA LEU A 174 9.25 23.23 0.48
C LEU A 174 10.60 23.96 0.40
N PRO A 175 11.61 23.52 1.19
CA PRO A 175 12.98 24.00 1.06
C PRO A 175 13.53 23.80 -0.35
N LYS A 176 14.33 24.75 -0.86
CA LYS A 176 14.94 24.65 -2.20
C LYS A 176 16.00 23.54 -2.27
N ASN A 177 16.80 23.37 -1.21
CA ASN A 177 17.81 22.33 -1.13
C ASN A 177 17.18 21.04 -0.59
N ARG A 178 16.66 20.21 -1.49
CA ARG A 178 16.05 18.92 -1.19
C ARG A 178 16.22 18.00 -2.39
N VAL A 179 16.14 16.69 -2.16
CA VAL A 179 16.04 15.69 -3.23
C VAL A 179 14.57 15.50 -3.58
N THR A 180 14.22 15.63 -4.85
CA THR A 180 12.87 15.39 -5.37
C THR A 180 12.83 14.10 -6.19
N MET A 181 11.82 13.27 -5.92
CA MET A 181 11.62 12.00 -6.59
C MET A 181 10.21 11.96 -7.15
N LEU A 182 10.06 11.63 -8.43
CA LEU A 182 8.76 11.45 -9.06
C LEU A 182 8.61 10.01 -9.54
N PHE A 183 7.48 9.40 -9.21
CA PHE A 183 7.09 8.07 -9.64
C PHE A 183 5.74 8.14 -10.34
N SER A 184 5.68 7.61 -11.56
CA SER A 184 4.47 7.68 -12.39
C SER A 184 4.45 6.54 -13.41
N ALA A 185 3.27 6.12 -13.86
CA ALA A 185 3.18 5.17 -14.99
C ALA A 185 3.35 5.91 -16.33
N THR A 186 2.82 7.13 -16.40
CA THR A 186 2.90 8.02 -17.55
C THR A 186 3.47 9.39 -17.15
N ILE A 187 4.07 10.12 -18.09
CA ILE A 187 4.60 11.48 -17.85
C ILE A 187 3.97 12.44 -18.88
N PRO A 188 2.75 12.93 -18.63
CA PRO A 188 2.13 13.95 -19.49
C PRO A 188 2.86 15.29 -19.41
N GLU A 189 2.67 16.17 -20.40
CA GLU A 189 3.35 17.47 -20.51
C GLU A 189 3.26 18.32 -19.23
N LYS A 190 2.10 18.33 -18.56
CA LYS A 190 1.92 19.05 -17.29
C LYS A 190 2.86 18.54 -16.18
N ILE A 191 3.08 17.22 -16.10
CA ILE A 191 4.02 16.62 -15.15
C ILE A 191 5.46 16.91 -15.56
N GLU A 192 5.76 16.84 -16.86
CA GLU A 192 7.08 17.19 -17.39
C GLU A 192 7.47 18.65 -17.06
N ASN A 193 6.53 19.59 -17.24
CA ASN A 193 6.71 21.00 -16.90
C ASN A 193 6.90 21.20 -15.39
N LEU A 194 6.18 20.46 -14.55
CA LEU A 194 6.38 20.47 -13.11
C LEU A 194 7.81 20.01 -12.75
N CYS A 195 8.30 18.94 -13.38
CA CYS A 195 9.65 18.43 -13.16
C CYS A 195 10.72 19.45 -13.57
N LYS A 196 10.62 20.00 -14.78
CA LYS A 196 11.56 21.02 -15.32
C LYS A 196 11.66 22.25 -14.41
N LYS A 197 10.55 22.64 -13.77
CA LYS A 197 10.48 23.83 -12.92
C LYS A 197 11.03 23.61 -11.50
N TYR A 198 10.87 22.40 -10.95
CA TYR A 198 11.08 22.16 -9.51
C TYR A 198 12.12 21.12 -9.14
N MET A 199 12.68 20.39 -10.12
CA MET A 199 13.73 19.39 -9.91
C MET A 199 15.08 19.89 -10.41
N ASN A 200 16.15 19.38 -9.83
CA ASN A 200 17.53 19.75 -10.17
C ASN A 200 18.24 18.59 -10.90
N ASN A 201 18.40 18.74 -12.22
CA ASN A 201 19.06 17.76 -13.10
C ASN A 201 18.64 16.29 -12.82
N PRO A 202 17.32 16.00 -12.90
CA PRO A 202 16.80 14.68 -12.52
C PRO A 202 17.30 13.57 -13.45
N GLN A 203 17.60 12.40 -12.88
CA GLN A 203 17.90 11.20 -13.64
C GLN A 203 16.60 10.51 -14.06
N ASN A 204 16.44 10.29 -15.37
CA ASN A 204 15.29 9.60 -15.92
C ASN A 204 15.51 8.09 -15.91
N ILE A 205 14.60 7.36 -15.29
CA ILE A 205 14.61 5.90 -15.19
C ILE A 205 13.33 5.39 -15.82
N ASN A 206 13.47 4.71 -16.96
CA ASN A 206 12.37 4.03 -17.61
C ASN A 206 12.50 2.54 -17.36
N ILE A 207 11.63 2.02 -16.50
CA ILE A 207 11.48 0.58 -16.32
C ILE A 207 10.42 0.15 -17.34
N ASN A 208 10.88 -0.23 -18.54
CA ASN A 208 9.98 -0.70 -19.59
C ASN A 208 9.14 -1.90 -19.07
N PRO A 209 7.82 -1.90 -19.27
CA PRO A 209 6.96 -3.05 -18.97
C PRO A 209 7.26 -4.29 -19.81
N GLU A 210 8.05 -4.14 -20.88
CA GLU A 210 8.28 -5.11 -21.97
C GLU A 210 8.72 -6.51 -21.54
N ASN A 211 8.94 -6.79 -20.25
CA ASN A 211 9.27 -8.15 -19.81
C ASN A 211 8.57 -8.64 -18.54
N ILE A 212 7.61 -7.90 -17.93
CA ILE A 212 7.11 -8.31 -16.60
C ILE A 212 5.58 -8.44 -16.47
N THR A 213 4.75 -7.60 -17.11
CA THR A 213 3.30 -7.60 -16.81
C THR A 213 2.37 -8.17 -17.88
N THR A 214 2.68 -8.11 -19.18
CA THR A 214 1.79 -8.68 -20.22
C THR A 214 2.09 -10.13 -20.59
N ASP A 215 3.31 -10.62 -20.32
CA ASP A 215 3.69 -12.00 -20.63
C ASP A 215 3.30 -13.00 -19.54
N THR A 216 3.23 -12.54 -18.29
CA THR A 216 2.77 -13.36 -17.16
C THR A 216 1.25 -13.38 -17.01
N ILE A 217 0.52 -12.51 -17.73
CA ILE A 217 -0.93 -12.41 -17.67
C ILE A 217 -1.54 -12.98 -18.96
N ASN A 218 -2.25 -14.10 -18.83
CA ASN A 218 -3.05 -14.66 -19.90
C ASN A 218 -4.34 -13.84 -20.06
N GLN A 219 -4.42 -13.09 -21.15
CA GLN A 219 -5.52 -12.18 -21.45
C GLN A 219 -6.50 -12.84 -22.42
N CYS A 220 -7.79 -12.64 -22.22
CA CYS A 220 -8.81 -13.01 -23.19
C CYS A 220 -10.06 -12.14 -23.06
N TYR A 221 -10.89 -12.17 -24.10
CA TYR A 221 -12.21 -11.54 -24.05
C TYR A 221 -13.33 -12.48 -24.48
N TYR A 222 -14.53 -12.16 -24.01
CA TYR A 222 -15.79 -12.76 -24.43
C TYR A 222 -16.72 -11.67 -24.92
N GLU A 223 -17.33 -11.88 -26.08
CA GLU A 223 -18.43 -11.05 -26.55
C GLU A 223 -19.72 -11.50 -25.88
N VAL A 224 -20.43 -10.56 -25.25
CA VAL A 224 -21.65 -10.84 -24.49
C VAL A 224 -22.51 -9.59 -24.35
N GLU A 225 -23.83 -9.75 -24.49
CA GLU A 225 -24.81 -8.68 -24.22
C GLU A 225 -24.91 -8.39 -22.73
N ASP A 226 -25.23 -7.15 -22.34
CA ASP A 226 -25.22 -6.75 -20.91
C ASP A 226 -26.12 -7.64 -20.04
N LYS A 227 -27.29 -8.02 -20.57
CA LYS A 227 -28.26 -8.90 -19.90
C LYS A 227 -27.71 -10.30 -19.59
N ASP A 228 -26.73 -10.77 -20.35
CA ASP A 228 -26.18 -12.13 -20.27
C ASP A 228 -24.82 -12.17 -19.54
N LYS A 229 -24.21 -11.01 -19.26
CA LYS A 229 -22.89 -10.90 -18.58
C LYS A 229 -22.83 -11.65 -17.26
N PHE A 230 -23.88 -11.60 -16.43
CA PHE A 230 -23.87 -12.29 -15.14
C PHE A 230 -23.90 -13.82 -15.30
N SER A 231 -24.66 -14.32 -16.28
CA SER A 231 -24.69 -15.74 -16.62
C SER A 231 -23.31 -16.21 -17.05
N LEU A 232 -22.66 -15.45 -17.93
CA LEU A 232 -21.29 -15.71 -18.37
C LEU A 232 -20.28 -15.65 -17.22
N LEU A 233 -20.36 -14.64 -16.34
CA LEU A 233 -19.51 -14.53 -15.15
C LEU A 233 -19.57 -15.80 -14.32
N GLN A 234 -20.78 -16.33 -14.08
CA GLN A 234 -20.96 -17.55 -13.31
C GLN A 234 -20.33 -18.76 -14.01
N LYS A 235 -20.53 -18.91 -15.32
CA LYS A 235 -19.92 -19.99 -16.12
C LYS A 235 -18.39 -19.95 -16.03
N ILE A 236 -17.81 -18.75 -16.13
CA ILE A 236 -16.36 -18.55 -16.07
C ILE A 236 -15.79 -18.86 -14.69
N ILE A 237 -16.44 -18.38 -13.62
CA ILE A 237 -16.00 -18.69 -12.24
C ILE A 237 -15.88 -20.19 -12.02
N TYR A 238 -16.83 -20.97 -12.54
CA TYR A 238 -16.81 -22.43 -12.40
C TYR A 238 -15.81 -23.08 -13.35
N LYS A 239 -15.83 -22.73 -14.65
CA LYS A 239 -14.96 -23.34 -15.66
C LYS A 239 -13.47 -23.13 -15.37
N GLU A 240 -13.08 -21.92 -14.98
CA GLU A 240 -11.69 -21.59 -14.63
C GLU A 240 -11.36 -21.94 -13.16
N VAL A 241 -12.34 -22.45 -12.38
CA VAL A 241 -12.20 -22.77 -10.95
C VAL A 241 -11.56 -21.61 -10.18
N VAL A 242 -12.12 -20.42 -10.34
CA VAL A 242 -11.52 -19.16 -9.85
C VAL A 242 -11.37 -19.17 -8.34
N ASP A 243 -10.13 -19.16 -7.83
CA ASP A 243 -9.88 -19.16 -6.38
C ASP A 243 -10.26 -17.83 -5.72
N ASN A 244 -9.81 -16.73 -6.34
CA ASN A 244 -10.08 -15.37 -5.92
C ASN A 244 -9.99 -14.41 -7.12
N SER A 245 -10.79 -13.35 -7.11
CA SER A 245 -10.75 -12.37 -8.20
C SER A 245 -11.16 -10.97 -7.79
N ILE A 246 -10.74 -10.01 -8.61
CA ILE A 246 -11.30 -8.65 -8.63
C ILE A 246 -12.18 -8.54 -9.88
N ILE A 247 -13.39 -8.02 -9.70
CA ILE A 247 -14.42 -7.87 -10.73
C ILE A 247 -14.70 -6.37 -10.87
N PHE A 248 -14.27 -5.78 -11.99
CA PHE A 248 -14.36 -4.35 -12.24
C PHE A 248 -15.66 -3.99 -12.97
N CYS A 249 -16.39 -3.05 -12.40
CA CYS A 249 -17.54 -2.37 -13.01
C CYS A 249 -17.24 -0.87 -13.10
N ASN A 250 -17.91 -0.16 -13.99
CA ASN A 250 -17.69 1.26 -14.22
C ASN A 250 -18.49 2.14 -13.24
N THR A 251 -19.67 1.68 -12.80
CA THR A 251 -20.58 2.45 -11.94
C THR A 251 -20.83 1.79 -10.59
N ARG A 252 -21.32 2.57 -9.62
CA ARG A 252 -21.62 2.09 -8.26
C ARG A 252 -22.83 1.15 -8.27
N GLU A 253 -23.82 1.53 -9.07
CA GLU A 253 -25.08 0.82 -9.27
C GLU A 253 -24.81 -0.57 -9.85
N LYS A 254 -23.88 -0.67 -10.81
CA LYS A 254 -23.49 -1.96 -11.38
C LYS A 254 -22.72 -2.83 -10.38
N VAL A 255 -21.86 -2.24 -9.53
CA VAL A 255 -21.20 -2.97 -8.43
C VAL A 255 -22.25 -3.60 -7.49
N ASP A 256 -23.25 -2.82 -7.07
CA ASP A 256 -24.31 -3.30 -6.18
C ASP A 256 -25.19 -4.39 -6.83
N GLU A 257 -25.51 -4.21 -8.12
CA GLU A 257 -26.27 -5.18 -8.92
C GLU A 257 -25.54 -6.53 -9.01
N VAL A 258 -24.27 -6.52 -9.44
CA VAL A 258 -23.44 -7.72 -9.60
C VAL A 258 -23.24 -8.39 -8.25
N LEU A 259 -22.93 -7.62 -7.19
CA LEU A 259 -22.75 -8.14 -5.83
C LEU A 259 -24.02 -8.84 -5.33
N LYS A 260 -25.19 -8.25 -5.53
CA LYS A 260 -26.48 -8.84 -5.14
C LYS A 260 -26.71 -10.16 -5.85
N ASN A 261 -26.43 -10.22 -7.15
CA ASN A 261 -26.58 -11.44 -7.95
C ASN A 261 -25.59 -12.54 -7.53
N MET A 262 -24.32 -12.18 -7.26
CA MET A 262 -23.32 -13.11 -6.74
C MET A 262 -23.74 -13.72 -5.40
N LYS A 263 -24.19 -12.89 -4.46
CA LYS A 263 -24.67 -13.34 -3.13
C LYS A 263 -25.88 -14.28 -3.25
N LYS A 264 -26.84 -13.97 -4.13
CA LYS A 264 -28.00 -14.86 -4.41
C LYS A 264 -27.59 -16.24 -4.92
N LYS A 265 -26.47 -16.34 -5.63
CA LYS A 265 -25.90 -17.61 -6.12
C LYS A 265 -24.98 -18.30 -5.10
N GLY A 266 -24.87 -17.77 -3.87
CA GLY A 266 -24.02 -18.32 -2.82
C GLY A 266 -22.53 -18.08 -3.04
N LEU A 267 -22.16 -17.16 -3.94
CA LEU A 267 -20.75 -16.79 -4.16
C LEU A 267 -20.29 -15.83 -3.05
N ASN A 268 -19.13 -16.13 -2.48
CA ASN A 268 -18.57 -15.37 -1.37
C ASN A 268 -17.92 -14.06 -1.85
N ALA A 269 -18.74 -13.02 -2.03
CA ALA A 269 -18.37 -11.75 -2.64
C ALA A 269 -18.61 -10.54 -1.73
N VAL A 270 -17.77 -9.50 -1.91
CA VAL A 270 -17.90 -8.20 -1.24
C VAL A 270 -17.77 -7.06 -2.25
N GLY A 271 -18.46 -5.94 -1.99
CA GLY A 271 -18.44 -4.76 -2.87
C GLY A 271 -17.55 -3.64 -2.35
N LEU A 272 -16.94 -2.88 -3.25
CA LEU A 272 -16.15 -1.69 -2.91
C LEU A 272 -16.34 -0.59 -3.95
N HIS A 273 -16.97 0.52 -3.55
CA HIS A 273 -17.21 1.65 -4.43
C HIS A 273 -17.20 2.99 -3.65
N GLY A 274 -17.17 4.11 -4.37
CA GLY A 274 -17.03 5.45 -3.78
C GLY A 274 -18.23 5.96 -2.95
N GLY A 275 -19.34 5.21 -2.92
CA GLY A 275 -20.52 5.53 -2.11
C GLY A 275 -20.45 5.03 -0.67
N MET A 276 -19.51 4.13 -0.36
CA MET A 276 -19.36 3.55 0.98
C MET A 276 -18.70 4.51 1.96
N GLU A 277 -19.05 4.38 3.25
CA GLU A 277 -18.32 5.06 4.31
C GLU A 277 -16.87 4.59 4.38
N GLN A 278 -15.95 5.49 4.75
CA GLN A 278 -14.53 5.16 4.77
C GLN A 278 -14.19 4.00 5.71
N LYS A 279 -14.86 3.95 6.87
CA LYS A 279 -14.66 2.89 7.86
C LYS A 279 -14.99 1.54 7.24
N ASP A 280 -16.12 1.46 6.53
CA ASP A 280 -16.58 0.25 5.86
C ASP A 280 -15.68 -0.14 4.69
N ARG A 281 -15.14 0.84 3.94
CA ARG A 281 -14.15 0.59 2.88
C ARG A 281 -12.89 -0.06 3.45
N LEU A 282 -12.34 0.51 4.52
CA LEU A 282 -11.13 -0.02 5.18
C LEU A 282 -11.36 -1.42 5.75
N GLU A 283 -12.51 -1.64 6.39
CA GLU A 283 -12.88 -2.93 6.94
C GLU A 283 -13.07 -3.97 5.84
N THR A 284 -13.83 -3.65 4.79
CA THR A 284 -14.05 -4.50 3.62
C THR A 284 -12.73 -4.92 2.99
N MET A 285 -11.82 -3.95 2.83
CA MET A 285 -10.51 -4.22 2.26
C MET A 285 -9.66 -5.13 3.13
N LYS A 286 -9.69 -4.93 4.45
CA LYS A 286 -9.01 -5.80 5.39
C LYS A 286 -9.53 -7.23 5.28
N LYS A 287 -10.85 -7.42 5.30
CA LYS A 287 -11.50 -8.74 5.21
C LYS A 287 -11.15 -9.45 3.90
N PHE A 288 -11.15 -8.73 2.78
CA PHE A 288 -10.75 -9.29 1.49
C PHE A 288 -9.26 -9.70 1.48
N LYS A 289 -8.36 -8.85 1.98
CA LYS A 289 -6.92 -9.18 2.11
C LYS A 289 -6.66 -10.38 3.03
N GLU A 290 -7.47 -10.55 4.06
CA GLU A 290 -7.39 -11.69 4.99
C GLU A 290 -8.00 -12.98 4.40
N GLY A 291 -8.53 -12.92 3.17
CA GLY A 291 -9.12 -14.06 2.47
C GLY A 291 -10.49 -14.47 3.00
N GLU A 292 -11.20 -13.55 3.66
CA GLU A 292 -12.55 -13.79 4.15
C GLU A 292 -13.54 -13.95 2.98
N PHE A 293 -13.37 -13.11 1.94
CA PHE A 293 -14.14 -13.11 0.70
C PHE A 293 -13.27 -13.59 -0.47
N GLN A 294 -13.88 -14.28 -1.43
CA GLN A 294 -13.18 -14.76 -2.65
C GLN A 294 -13.23 -13.72 -3.76
N PHE A 295 -14.32 -12.97 -3.85
CA PHE A 295 -14.58 -12.05 -4.96
C PHE A 295 -14.73 -10.61 -4.44
N LEU A 296 -13.98 -9.68 -5.02
CA LEU A 296 -14.14 -8.25 -4.79
C LEU A 296 -14.77 -7.62 -6.02
N VAL A 297 -15.98 -7.08 -5.90
CA VAL A 297 -16.65 -6.32 -6.97
C VAL A 297 -16.43 -4.84 -6.72
N CYS A 298 -15.86 -4.10 -7.67
CA CYS A 298 -15.45 -2.72 -7.42
C CYS A 298 -15.44 -1.80 -8.64
N THR A 299 -15.39 -0.49 -8.39
CA THR A 299 -15.08 0.52 -9.40
C THR A 299 -13.59 0.88 -9.42
N ASP A 300 -13.09 1.44 -10.52
CA ASP A 300 -11.68 1.86 -10.65
C ASP A 300 -11.23 2.75 -9.50
N VAL A 301 -11.99 3.82 -9.22
CA VAL A 301 -11.69 4.79 -8.17
C VAL A 301 -11.53 4.11 -6.81
N ALA A 302 -12.34 3.07 -6.56
CA ALA A 302 -12.33 2.39 -5.29
C ALA A 302 -11.19 1.37 -5.19
N ALA A 303 -10.75 0.83 -6.33
CA ALA A 303 -9.74 -0.20 -6.47
C ALA A 303 -8.30 0.33 -6.68
N ARG A 304 -8.17 1.63 -7.01
CA ARG A 304 -6.89 2.32 -7.14
C ARG A 304 -6.13 2.32 -5.81
N GLY A 305 -4.81 2.20 -5.92
CA GLY A 305 -3.94 2.13 -4.75
C GLY A 305 -4.17 0.90 -3.87
N ILE A 306 -4.81 -0.18 -4.35
CA ILE A 306 -4.89 -1.42 -3.59
C ILE A 306 -3.77 -2.38 -3.99
N HIS A 307 -2.78 -2.54 -3.11
CA HIS A 307 -1.85 -3.65 -3.16
C HIS A 307 -2.51 -4.91 -2.56
N ILE A 308 -3.05 -5.77 -3.43
CA ILE A 308 -3.53 -7.11 -3.05
C ILE A 308 -2.59 -8.12 -3.70
N GLU A 309 -1.92 -8.91 -2.87
CA GLU A 309 -1.07 -9.99 -3.35
C GLU A 309 -1.92 -11.22 -3.66
N ASN A 310 -1.50 -12.03 -4.63
CA ASN A 310 -2.10 -13.33 -4.96
C ASN A 310 -3.52 -13.29 -5.54
N ILE A 311 -3.85 -12.26 -6.32
CA ILE A 311 -5.05 -12.30 -7.15
C ILE A 311 -4.84 -13.32 -8.28
N SER A 312 -5.72 -14.31 -8.41
CA SER A 312 -5.63 -15.29 -9.51
C SER A 312 -6.21 -14.72 -10.80
N HIS A 313 -7.38 -14.07 -10.69
CA HIS A 313 -8.13 -13.58 -11.84
C HIS A 313 -8.49 -12.10 -11.69
N VAL A 314 -8.41 -11.36 -12.79
CA VAL A 314 -9.05 -10.05 -12.95
C VAL A 314 -10.15 -10.21 -13.98
N ILE A 315 -11.36 -9.77 -13.65
CA ILE A 315 -12.50 -9.80 -14.55
C ILE A 315 -12.98 -8.37 -14.79
N ASN A 316 -12.77 -7.86 -15.99
CA ASN A 316 -13.38 -6.63 -16.46
C ASN A 316 -14.83 -6.93 -16.86
N TYR A 317 -15.75 -6.84 -15.90
CA TYR A 317 -17.18 -7.08 -16.15
C TYR A 317 -17.76 -6.00 -17.08
N GLU A 318 -17.26 -4.78 -16.94
CA GLU A 318 -17.41 -3.72 -17.94
C GLU A 318 -16.03 -3.28 -18.39
N MET A 319 -15.85 -3.05 -19.69
CA MET A 319 -14.60 -2.53 -20.24
C MET A 319 -14.32 -1.12 -19.69
N PRO A 320 -13.07 -0.79 -19.33
CA PRO A 320 -12.73 0.55 -18.87
C PRO A 320 -12.96 1.59 -19.99
N TYR A 321 -13.24 2.84 -19.60
CA TYR A 321 -13.37 3.94 -20.55
C TYR A 321 -12.03 4.38 -21.14
N GLU A 322 -10.95 4.26 -20.36
CA GLU A 322 -9.59 4.66 -20.73
C GLU A 322 -8.69 3.43 -20.88
N LYS A 323 -7.82 3.43 -21.87
CA LYS A 323 -6.87 2.33 -22.16
C LYS A 323 -5.83 2.15 -21.05
N GLU A 324 -5.41 3.22 -20.40
CA GLU A 324 -4.50 3.19 -19.25
C GLU A 324 -5.13 2.46 -18.07
N SER A 325 -6.44 2.67 -17.87
CA SER A 325 -7.20 1.98 -16.83
C SER A 325 -7.24 0.47 -17.05
N TYR A 326 -7.21 -0.01 -18.30
CA TYR A 326 -7.13 -1.45 -18.60
C TYR A 326 -5.86 -2.08 -17.99
N VAL A 327 -4.70 -1.48 -18.26
CA VAL A 327 -3.40 -1.94 -17.74
C VAL A 327 -3.40 -1.94 -16.21
N HIS A 328 -3.96 -0.89 -15.59
CA HIS A 328 -4.07 -0.79 -14.13
C HIS A 328 -4.98 -1.86 -13.49
N ARG A 329 -6.05 -2.25 -14.19
CA ARG A 329 -6.95 -3.32 -13.75
C ARG A 329 -6.28 -4.68 -13.86
N ILE A 330 -5.72 -5.04 -15.02
CA ILE A 330 -5.13 -6.36 -15.22
C ILE A 330 -3.87 -6.54 -14.38
N GLY A 331 -3.10 -5.47 -14.13
CA GLY A 331 -1.93 -5.47 -13.24
C GLY A 331 -2.25 -5.75 -11.77
N ARG A 332 -3.51 -6.05 -11.41
CA ARG A 332 -3.86 -6.60 -10.09
C ARG A 332 -3.57 -8.10 -9.97
N THR A 333 -3.47 -8.83 -11.09
CA THR A 333 -2.98 -10.22 -11.15
C THR A 333 -1.54 -10.27 -11.70
N GLY A 334 -0.94 -11.45 -11.82
CA GLY A 334 0.39 -11.62 -12.46
C GLY A 334 1.58 -11.11 -11.64
N ARG A 335 1.42 -10.86 -10.33
CA ARG A 335 2.47 -10.25 -9.49
C ARG A 335 3.47 -11.27 -8.94
N ALA A 336 4.70 -10.82 -8.69
CA ALA A 336 5.77 -11.59 -8.05
C ALA A 336 6.14 -12.92 -8.75
N GLY A 337 6.07 -12.94 -10.08
CA GLY A 337 6.46 -14.10 -10.91
C GLY A 337 5.42 -15.22 -10.99
N LYS A 338 4.17 -14.96 -10.56
CA LYS A 338 3.05 -15.88 -10.74
C LYS A 338 2.30 -15.54 -12.02
N GLU A 339 1.79 -16.57 -12.69
CA GLU A 339 0.86 -16.37 -13.80
C GLU A 339 -0.49 -15.85 -13.30
N GLY A 340 -1.10 -14.97 -14.10
CA GLY A 340 -2.40 -14.37 -13.84
C GLY A 340 -3.33 -14.53 -15.03
N VAL A 341 -4.64 -14.45 -14.80
CA VAL A 341 -5.63 -14.45 -15.89
C VAL A 341 -6.44 -13.17 -15.86
N ALA A 342 -6.55 -12.50 -17.00
CA ALA A 342 -7.37 -11.31 -17.18
C ALA A 342 -8.45 -11.57 -18.24
N ILE A 343 -9.72 -11.45 -17.82
CA ILE A 343 -10.88 -11.75 -18.66
C ILE A 343 -11.69 -10.48 -18.84
N THR A 344 -12.01 -10.13 -20.08
CA THR A 344 -12.80 -8.92 -20.39
C THR A 344 -14.11 -9.26 -21.08
N PHE A 345 -15.22 -8.69 -20.60
CA PHE A 345 -16.52 -8.79 -21.25
C PHE A 345 -16.74 -7.57 -22.14
N ILE A 346 -17.14 -7.84 -23.39
CA ILE A 346 -17.29 -6.81 -24.41
C ILE A 346 -18.67 -6.98 -25.06
N GLU A 347 -19.44 -5.90 -25.13
CA GLU A 347 -20.67 -5.91 -25.91
C GLU A 347 -20.32 -5.89 -27.40
N PRO A 348 -21.06 -6.60 -28.29
CA PRO A 348 -20.71 -6.70 -29.71
C PRO A 348 -20.51 -5.35 -30.42
N ASN A 349 -21.25 -4.32 -30.03
CA ASN A 349 -21.14 -2.96 -30.56
C ASN A 349 -19.92 -2.17 -30.03
N LYS A 350 -19.20 -2.67 -29.02
CA LYS A 350 -18.04 -2.03 -28.38
C LYS A 350 -16.71 -2.68 -28.74
N VAL A 351 -16.71 -3.71 -29.59
CA VAL A 351 -15.47 -4.41 -30.03
C VAL A 351 -14.46 -3.45 -30.67
N ARG A 352 -14.89 -2.35 -31.30
CA ARG A 352 -13.97 -1.36 -31.86
C ARG A 352 -13.03 -0.73 -30.81
N PHE A 353 -13.52 -0.49 -29.60
CA PHE A 353 -12.73 0.09 -28.52
C PHE A 353 -11.69 -0.90 -27.93
N LEU A 354 -11.84 -2.19 -28.20
CA LEU A 354 -10.81 -3.18 -27.86
C LEU A 354 -9.52 -2.89 -28.63
N ARG A 355 -9.63 -2.45 -29.89
CA ARG A 355 -8.47 -2.13 -30.73
C ARG A 355 -7.62 -1.02 -30.13
N ASP A 356 -8.26 0.01 -29.55
CA ASP A 356 -7.54 1.10 -28.88
C ASP A 356 -6.72 0.58 -27.67
N ILE A 357 -7.17 -0.50 -27.03
CA ILE A 357 -6.45 -1.17 -25.94
C ILE A 357 -5.33 -2.04 -26.51
N GLU A 358 -5.62 -2.87 -27.52
CA GLU A 358 -4.65 -3.76 -28.19
C GLU A 358 -3.47 -2.97 -28.78
N ASP A 359 -3.75 -1.85 -29.45
CA ASP A 359 -2.75 -0.93 -29.99
C ASP A 359 -1.89 -0.31 -28.88
N TYR A 360 -2.47 -0.04 -27.72
CA TYR A 360 -1.76 0.56 -26.59
C TYR A 360 -0.86 -0.45 -25.85
N ILE A 361 -1.29 -1.71 -25.75
CA ILE A 361 -0.50 -2.77 -25.13
C ILE A 361 0.39 -3.53 -26.13
N GLU A 362 0.30 -3.17 -27.41
CA GLU A 362 1.00 -3.80 -28.55
C GLU A 362 0.80 -5.32 -28.59
N LYS A 363 -0.41 -5.80 -28.25
CA LYS A 363 -0.73 -7.23 -28.15
C LYS A 363 -2.20 -7.49 -28.44
N GLU A 364 -2.47 -8.50 -29.27
CA GLU A 364 -3.82 -8.97 -29.52
C GLU A 364 -4.39 -9.74 -28.31
N ILE A 365 -5.65 -9.47 -27.98
CA ILE A 365 -6.36 -10.16 -26.90
C ILE A 365 -7.25 -11.21 -27.55
N PRO A 366 -7.00 -12.52 -27.36
CA PRO A 366 -7.76 -13.56 -28.04
C PRO A 366 -9.22 -13.64 -27.57
N LYS A 367 -10.13 -13.77 -28.54
CA LYS A 367 -11.54 -14.09 -28.29
C LYS A 367 -11.68 -15.53 -27.82
N ARG A 368 -12.43 -15.76 -26.74
CA ARG A 368 -12.83 -17.10 -26.30
C ARG A 368 -14.31 -17.35 -26.58
N LYS A 369 -14.64 -18.61 -26.82
CA LYS A 369 -16.02 -19.08 -26.91
C LYS A 369 -16.58 -19.31 -25.52
N GLU A 370 -17.87 -19.02 -25.36
CA GLU A 370 -18.58 -19.27 -24.11
C GLU A 370 -18.39 -20.72 -23.64
N PRO A 371 -18.16 -20.96 -22.33
CA PRO A 371 -17.95 -22.32 -21.83
C PRO A 371 -19.17 -23.22 -22.05
N SER A 372 -18.91 -24.48 -22.44
CA SER A 372 -19.94 -25.49 -22.57
C SER A 372 -20.52 -25.90 -21.21
N LEU A 373 -21.75 -26.44 -21.21
CA LEU A 373 -22.40 -26.90 -19.97
C LEU A 373 -21.61 -28.00 -19.27
N GLU A 374 -20.90 -28.84 -20.03
CA GLU A 374 -20.07 -29.92 -19.49
C GLU A 374 -18.84 -29.40 -18.76
N GLU A 375 -18.11 -28.44 -19.36
CA GLU A 375 -16.97 -27.77 -18.71
C GLU A 375 -17.39 -27.07 -17.42
N VAL A 376 -18.53 -26.38 -17.45
CA VAL A 376 -19.09 -25.68 -16.28
C VAL A 376 -19.47 -26.67 -15.19
N ALA A 377 -20.12 -27.79 -15.53
CA ALA A 377 -20.52 -28.81 -14.56
C ALA A 377 -19.30 -29.47 -13.89
N LYS A 378 -18.25 -29.77 -14.67
CA LYS A 378 -16.99 -30.33 -14.17
C LYS A 378 -16.28 -29.34 -13.25
N GLY A 379 -16.10 -28.09 -13.69
CA GLY A 379 -15.43 -27.05 -12.92
C GLY A 379 -16.18 -26.69 -11.64
N LYS A 380 -17.52 -26.66 -11.68
CA LYS A 380 -18.37 -26.40 -10.52
C LYS A 380 -18.16 -27.42 -9.40
N LYS A 381 -18.06 -28.72 -9.71
CA LYS A 381 -17.78 -29.76 -8.71
C LYS A 381 -16.46 -29.49 -7.98
N ILE A 382 -15.40 -29.19 -8.73
CA ILE A 382 -14.07 -28.87 -8.18
C ILE A 382 -14.12 -27.60 -7.33
N PHE A 383 -14.80 -26.56 -7.81
CA PHE A 383 -14.97 -25.31 -7.10
C PHE A 383 -15.67 -25.49 -5.74
N GLU A 384 -16.75 -26.29 -5.69
CA GLU A 384 -17.48 -26.59 -4.46
C GLU A 384 -16.65 -27.42 -3.46
N GLU A 385 -15.84 -28.37 -3.95
CA GLU A 385 -14.90 -29.13 -3.13
C GLU A 385 -13.81 -28.22 -2.53
N ASN A 386 -13.26 -27.30 -3.32
CA ASN A 386 -12.27 -26.33 -2.86
C ASN A 386 -12.83 -25.43 -1.75
N ILE A 387 -14.09 -24.99 -1.87
CA ILE A 387 -14.77 -24.22 -0.81
C ILE A 387 -14.87 -25.04 0.48
N LYS A 388 -15.31 -26.30 0.41
CA LYS A 388 -15.44 -27.18 1.59
C LYS A 388 -14.11 -27.37 2.31
N ASN A 389 -13.02 -27.55 1.55
CA ASN A 389 -11.67 -27.71 2.11
C ASN A 389 -11.15 -26.41 2.76
N ARG A 390 -11.48 -25.26 2.18
CA ARG A 390 -11.08 -23.94 2.70
C ARG A 390 -11.77 -23.58 4.02
N ILE A 391 -13.03 -23.99 4.19
CA ILE A 391 -13.78 -23.79 5.45
C ILE A 391 -13.15 -24.62 6.59
N LYS A 392 -12.69 -25.84 6.31
CA LYS A 392 -12.01 -26.70 7.30
C LYS A 392 -10.63 -26.18 7.74
N THR A 393 -9.96 -25.39 6.90
CA THR A 393 -8.61 -24.85 7.15
C THR A 393 -8.58 -23.43 7.68
N LYS A 394 -9.73 -22.76 7.88
CA LYS A 394 -9.82 -21.42 8.51
C LYS A 394 -9.51 -21.49 10.03
N VAL A 395 -8.31 -21.93 10.39
CA VAL A 395 -7.63 -21.36 11.56
C VAL A 395 -7.22 -19.96 11.15
N PRO A 396 -7.59 -18.89 11.88
CA PRO A 396 -7.24 -17.55 11.50
C PRO A 396 -5.71 -17.46 11.37
N LYS A 397 -5.23 -17.21 10.14
CA LYS A 397 -3.90 -16.62 9.91
C LYS A 397 -3.95 -15.21 10.51
N ASN A 398 -3.96 -15.15 11.84
CA ASN A 398 -3.64 -13.95 12.59
C ASN A 398 -2.36 -13.41 11.98
N ASN A 399 -2.41 -12.20 11.41
CA ASN A 399 -1.28 -11.47 10.87
C ASN A 399 -0.03 -11.72 11.72
N LYS A 400 0.84 -12.65 11.28
CA LYS A 400 2.10 -12.96 11.99
C LYS A 400 2.91 -11.66 12.18
N ARG A 401 2.78 -10.71 11.25
CA ARG A 401 3.38 -9.37 11.29
C ARG A 401 3.03 -8.53 12.54
N GLN A 402 1.84 -8.72 13.14
CA GLN A 402 1.41 -7.92 14.31
C GLN A 402 1.46 -8.71 15.63
N LYS A 403 1.76 -10.02 15.61
CA LYS A 403 1.96 -10.83 16.82
C LYS A 403 3.28 -10.53 17.54
N ASP A 404 4.26 -9.98 16.83
CA ASP A 404 5.61 -9.75 17.38
C ASP A 404 5.76 -8.38 18.06
N ILE A 405 4.80 -7.47 17.92
CA ILE A 405 4.86 -6.13 18.54
C ILE A 405 3.76 -6.00 19.58
N THR A 406 4.15 -5.78 20.84
CA THR A 406 3.24 -5.48 21.92
C THR A 406 3.39 -4.03 22.35
N LYS A 407 2.33 -3.24 22.14
CA LYS A 407 2.27 -1.87 22.64
C LYS A 407 1.91 -1.87 24.13
N ILE A 408 2.78 -1.30 24.95
CA ILE A 408 2.62 -1.21 26.40
C ILE A 408 2.27 0.22 26.77
N TYR A 409 1.20 0.40 27.53
CA TYR A 409 0.84 1.63 28.21
C TYR A 409 1.63 1.73 29.52
N ILE A 410 2.18 2.91 29.81
CA ILE A 410 2.89 3.23 31.05
C ILE A 410 2.17 4.43 31.70
N SER A 411 1.79 4.30 32.98
CA SER A 411 1.06 5.33 33.74
C SER A 411 1.91 6.54 34.19
N ALA A 412 2.86 6.95 33.36
CA ALA A 412 3.72 8.11 33.58
C ALA A 412 4.13 8.78 32.27
N GLY A 413 4.18 10.11 32.28
CA GLY A 413 4.47 10.95 31.11
C GLY A 413 5.25 12.22 31.46
N ARG A 414 5.16 13.25 30.61
CA ARG A 414 5.94 14.50 30.72
C ARG A 414 5.72 15.23 32.04
N LYS A 415 4.50 15.28 32.59
CA LYS A 415 4.22 15.92 33.88
C LYS A 415 4.94 15.25 35.05
N LYS A 416 5.25 13.95 34.92
CA LYS A 416 6.10 13.21 35.87
C LYS A 416 7.59 13.29 35.52
N LYS A 417 8.01 14.18 34.62
CA LYS A 417 9.39 14.38 34.15
C LYS A 417 10.02 13.13 33.52
N ILE A 418 9.20 12.24 32.95
CA ILE A 418 9.66 11.05 32.22
C ILE A 418 10.13 11.44 30.82
N ARG A 419 11.29 10.91 30.42
CA ARG A 419 11.89 11.02 29.08
C ARG A 419 12.04 9.63 28.47
N SER A 420 12.31 9.58 27.16
CA SER A 420 12.46 8.32 26.42
C SER A 420 13.59 7.45 26.99
N GLY A 421 14.74 8.06 27.31
CA GLY A 421 15.86 7.36 27.93
C GLY A 421 15.53 6.74 29.29
N ASP A 422 14.61 7.33 30.06
CA ASP A 422 14.18 6.77 31.35
C ASP A 422 13.36 5.47 31.14
N ILE A 423 12.52 5.45 30.10
CA ILE A 423 11.72 4.27 29.72
C ILE A 423 12.63 3.18 29.16
N VAL A 424 13.59 3.54 28.29
CA VAL A 424 14.57 2.60 27.74
C VAL A 424 15.37 1.95 28.87
N GLY A 425 16.01 2.75 29.73
CA GLY A 425 16.85 2.23 30.82
C GLY A 425 16.10 1.33 31.79
N ALA A 426 14.85 1.66 32.09
CA ALA A 426 13.98 0.80 32.87
C ALA A 426 13.74 -0.54 32.14
N ILE A 427 13.25 -0.52 30.91
CA ILE A 427 12.87 -1.75 30.20
C ILE A 427 14.07 -2.66 29.90
N THR A 428 15.25 -2.09 29.63
CA THR A 428 16.48 -2.86 29.43
C THR A 428 17.06 -3.47 30.70
N SER A 429 16.59 -3.07 31.89
CA SER A 429 16.98 -3.74 33.15
C SER A 429 16.25 -5.08 33.34
N ILE A 430 15.29 -5.41 32.48
CA ILE A 430 14.55 -6.67 32.53
C ILE A 430 15.39 -7.73 31.82
N GLU A 431 15.62 -8.85 32.49
CA GLU A 431 16.38 -9.96 31.93
C GLU A 431 15.77 -10.45 30.60
N GLY A 432 16.62 -10.65 29.59
CA GLY A 432 16.20 -11.06 28.26
C GLY A 432 15.65 -9.93 27.37
N ILE A 433 15.66 -8.68 27.82
CA ILE A 433 15.30 -7.50 27.01
C ILE A 433 16.55 -6.68 26.71
N ASN A 434 16.80 -6.40 25.44
CA ASN A 434 17.86 -5.49 25.01
C ASN A 434 17.26 -4.25 24.34
N VAL A 435 18.13 -3.31 23.98
CA VAL A 435 17.74 -2.07 23.30
C VAL A 435 17.00 -2.38 21.99
N ASP A 436 17.44 -3.37 21.21
CA ASP A 436 16.82 -3.73 19.93
C ASP A 436 15.39 -4.27 20.04
N ASN A 437 14.97 -4.66 21.25
CA ASN A 437 13.60 -5.08 21.52
C ASN A 437 12.65 -3.90 21.80
N ILE A 438 13.18 -2.68 21.90
CA ILE A 438 12.39 -1.48 22.17
C ILE A 438 12.19 -0.70 20.86
N GLY A 439 10.93 -0.51 20.49
CA GLY A 439 10.49 0.24 19.32
C GLY A 439 10.17 1.70 19.63
N ILE A 440 9.13 2.22 18.99
CA ILE A 440 8.71 3.62 19.12
C ILE A 440 8.22 3.90 20.55
N ILE A 441 8.65 5.03 21.12
CA ILE A 441 8.20 5.53 22.42
C ILE A 441 7.42 6.83 22.21
N ASP A 442 6.19 6.86 22.71
CA ASP A 442 5.30 8.02 22.64
C ASP A 442 5.03 8.55 24.05
N ILE A 443 5.51 9.76 24.36
CA ILE A 443 5.39 10.34 25.71
C ILE A 443 4.35 11.45 25.69
N GLN A 444 3.20 11.13 26.31
CA GLN A 444 2.11 12.07 26.54
C GLN A 444 2.29 12.78 27.89
N ASP A 445 1.41 13.72 28.23
CA ASP A 445 1.54 14.49 29.47
C ASP A 445 1.44 13.62 30.73
N ASN A 446 0.47 12.71 30.76
CA ASN A 446 0.14 11.90 31.94
C ASN A 446 0.58 10.44 31.82
N HIS A 447 0.84 9.96 30.61
CA HIS A 447 1.14 8.56 30.31
C HIS A 447 2.13 8.46 29.15
N SER A 448 2.64 7.26 28.90
CA SER A 448 3.49 6.96 27.75
C SER A 448 3.08 5.64 27.11
N TYR A 449 3.47 5.45 25.86
CA TYR A 449 3.41 4.17 25.18
C TYR A 449 4.80 3.77 24.71
N VAL A 450 5.06 2.46 24.70
CA VAL A 450 6.27 1.88 24.13
C VAL A 450 5.90 0.63 23.36
N ASP A 451 6.46 0.47 22.17
CA ASP A 451 6.36 -0.76 21.40
C ASP A 451 7.47 -1.74 21.83
N ILE A 452 7.10 -2.96 22.21
CA ILE A 452 8.04 -4.05 22.50
C ILE A 452 8.01 -5.06 21.37
N LEU A 453 9.16 -5.30 20.75
CA LEU A 453 9.34 -6.09 19.55
C LEU A 453 9.64 -7.57 19.87
N GLU A 454 9.72 -8.39 18.82
CA GLU A 454 10.12 -9.81 18.85
C GLU A 454 9.31 -10.68 19.84
N GLY A 455 8.04 -10.33 20.06
CA GLY A 455 7.14 -11.09 20.94
C GLY A 455 7.45 -10.96 22.42
N LYS A 456 8.42 -10.11 22.81
CA LYS A 456 8.88 -9.99 24.21
C LYS A 456 7.96 -9.17 25.12
N GLY A 457 6.82 -8.71 24.61
CA GLY A 457 5.85 -7.92 25.39
C GLY A 457 5.39 -8.59 26.67
N ASN A 458 5.16 -9.90 26.65
CA ASN A 458 4.73 -10.65 27.84
C ASN A 458 5.82 -10.71 28.91
N ILE A 459 7.10 -10.74 28.52
CA ILE A 459 8.24 -10.72 29.45
C ILE A 459 8.24 -9.37 30.18
N VAL A 460 8.12 -8.28 29.43
CA VAL A 460 8.06 -6.93 30.00
C VAL A 460 6.86 -6.76 30.94
N LEU A 461 5.67 -7.22 30.54
CA LEU A 461 4.47 -7.11 31.36
C LEU A 461 4.59 -7.89 32.68
N LYS A 462 5.12 -9.12 32.66
CA LYS A 462 5.33 -9.92 33.87
C LYS A 462 6.36 -9.30 34.82
N ALA A 463 7.46 -8.77 34.29
CA ALA A 463 8.50 -8.15 35.10
C ALA A 463 8.12 -6.74 35.61
N SER A 464 7.00 -6.16 35.16
CA SER A 464 6.64 -4.77 35.40
C SER A 464 5.77 -4.49 36.64
N GLU A 465 5.33 -5.52 37.37
CA GLU A 465 4.36 -5.39 38.48
C GLU A 465 4.82 -4.42 39.58
N ASP A 466 6.12 -4.34 39.87
CA ASP A 466 6.70 -3.42 40.88
C ASP A 466 7.77 -2.47 40.32
N MET A 467 7.77 -2.27 39.02
CA MET A 467 8.79 -1.48 38.35
C MET A 467 8.70 0.02 38.71
N LYS A 468 9.87 0.65 38.85
CA LYS A 468 10.01 2.10 39.03
C LYS A 468 10.73 2.72 37.85
N ILE A 469 10.23 3.84 37.36
CA ILE A 469 10.94 4.69 36.41
C ILE A 469 11.28 6.00 37.12
N LYS A 470 12.57 6.33 37.24
CA LYS A 470 13.06 7.45 38.08
C LYS A 470 12.54 7.41 39.52
N GLY A 471 12.56 6.23 40.14
CA GLY A 471 12.08 6.05 41.51
C GLY A 471 10.56 6.15 41.70
N LYS A 472 9.78 6.40 40.64
CA LYS A 472 8.32 6.49 40.69
C LYS A 472 7.70 5.16 40.29
N LYS A 473 6.80 4.64 41.12
CA LYS A 473 6.02 3.43 40.77
C LYS A 473 5.19 3.72 39.53
N VAL A 474 5.30 2.85 38.53
CA VAL A 474 4.53 2.95 37.29
C VAL A 474 3.73 1.67 37.09
N ARG A 475 2.50 1.83 36.61
CA ARG A 475 1.70 0.70 36.14
C ARG A 475 1.97 0.53 34.64
N MET A 476 2.39 -0.66 34.25
CA MET A 476 2.48 -1.06 32.86
C MET A 476 1.38 -2.05 32.53
N GLN A 477 0.74 -1.88 31.39
CA GLN A 477 -0.27 -2.82 30.91
C GLN A 477 -0.30 -2.82 29.38
N ARG A 478 -0.87 -3.88 28.80
CA ARG A 478 -1.09 -3.89 27.35
C ARG A 478 -2.00 -2.72 26.97
N ALA A 479 -1.60 -1.94 25.97
CA ALA A 479 -2.44 -0.85 25.49
C ALA A 479 -3.72 -1.46 24.87
N VAL A 480 -4.88 -1.02 25.34
CA VAL A 480 -6.16 -1.39 24.74
C VAL A 480 -6.26 -0.65 23.40
N LYS A 481 -6.58 -1.37 22.33
CA LYS A 481 -6.62 -0.86 20.95
C LYS A 481 -7.65 0.26 20.78
#